data_AF-A0A412AWV1-F1
#
_entry.id   AF-A0A412AWV1-F1
#
_cell.length_a   1.000
_cell.length_b   1.000
_cell.length_c   1.000
_cell.angle_alpha   90.00
_cell.angle_beta   90.00
_cell.angle_gamma   90.00
#
_symmetry.space_group_name_H-M   'P 1'
#
loop_
_entity.id
_entity.type
_entity.pdbx_description
1 polymer ?
#
loop_
_entity_poly.entity_id
_entity_poly.type
_entity_poly.pdbx_seq_one_letter_code
_entity_poly.pdbx_strand_id
1 'polypeptide(L)'
;MGKEMMIRRQEKVIAALLSTNTREEAAEKLGINSRTIRRYFTDPEFLERYNEATKGIISNSTEQIQKSLSPAITTLKAIVEDEDANIHARVSAARSLLEYGIRLTEINDIGARLDKLEEAISEE
;
A
#
# COMPACT_ATOMS: atom_id res chain seq x y z
N MET A 1 -24.00 26.89 3.56
CA MET A 1 -23.23 26.85 4.83
C MET A 1 -23.10 25.44 5.44
N GLY A 2 -24.16 24.62 5.54
CA GLY A 2 -24.07 23.30 6.18
C GLY A 2 -23.13 22.28 5.51
N LYS A 3 -23.18 22.17 4.16
CA LYS A 3 -22.35 21.22 3.39
C LYS A 3 -20.85 21.54 3.49
N GLU A 4 -20.49 22.81 3.40
CA GLU A 4 -19.08 23.25 3.47
C GLU A 4 -18.47 22.99 4.86
N MET A 5 -19.26 23.15 5.93
CA MET A 5 -18.82 22.82 7.29
C MET A 5 -18.61 21.31 7.47
N MET A 6 -19.43 20.48 6.83
CA MET A 6 -19.30 19.03 6.85
C MET A 6 -18.04 18.57 6.12
N ILE A 7 -17.76 19.13 4.93
CA ILE A 7 -16.55 18.86 4.16
C ILE A 7 -15.28 19.17 4.97
N ARG A 8 -15.22 20.35 5.61
CA ARG A 8 -14.07 20.73 6.46
C ARG A 8 -13.87 19.79 7.66
N ARG A 9 -14.95 19.22 8.21
CA ARG A 9 -14.85 18.21 9.28
C ARG A 9 -14.30 16.89 8.74
N GLN A 10 -14.79 16.43 7.59
CA GLN A 10 -14.28 15.23 6.94
C GLN A 10 -12.79 15.36 6.60
N GLU A 11 -12.34 16.50 6.09
CA GLU A 11 -10.92 16.76 5.79
C GLU A 11 -10.03 16.67 7.04
N LYS A 12 -10.47 17.18 8.19
CA LYS A 12 -9.75 17.02 9.46
C LYS A 12 -9.68 15.55 9.89
N VAL A 13 -10.77 14.79 9.69
CA VAL A 13 -10.78 13.35 10.00
C VAL A 13 -9.81 12.60 9.09
N ILE A 14 -9.84 12.87 7.79
CA ILE A 14 -8.93 12.28 6.82
C ILE A 14 -7.48 12.61 7.19
N ALA A 15 -7.14 13.88 7.44
CA ALA A 15 -5.79 14.28 7.82
C ALA A 15 -5.28 13.59 9.09
N ALA A 16 -6.15 13.38 10.09
CA ALA A 16 -5.78 12.62 11.28
C ALA A 16 -5.52 11.15 10.94
N LEU A 17 -6.42 10.51 10.18
CA LEU A 17 -6.27 9.10 9.76
C LEU A 17 -4.99 8.86 8.94
N LEU A 18 -4.59 9.81 8.09
CA LEU A 18 -3.37 9.71 7.29
C LEU A 18 -2.08 9.93 8.10
N SER A 19 -2.17 10.44 9.33
CA SER A 19 -1.02 10.81 10.16
C SER A 19 -0.90 9.99 11.44
N THR A 20 -1.66 8.90 11.56
CA THR A 20 -1.68 7.98 12.71
C THR A 20 -1.74 6.54 12.23
N ASN A 21 -1.29 5.59 13.05
CA ASN A 21 -1.25 4.17 12.66
C ASN A 21 -2.61 3.48 12.83
N THR A 22 -3.46 3.99 13.73
CA THR A 22 -4.75 3.37 14.06
C THR A 22 -5.90 4.38 14.04
N ARG A 23 -7.12 3.88 13.89
CA ARG A 23 -8.35 4.69 13.95
C ARG A 23 -8.58 5.24 15.35
N GLU A 24 -8.15 4.49 16.36
CA GLU A 24 -8.19 4.86 17.76
C GLU A 24 -7.27 6.04 18.05
N GLU A 25 -6.03 6.03 17.55
CA GLU A 25 -5.10 7.16 17.63
C GLU A 25 -5.64 8.40 16.89
N ALA A 26 -6.23 8.22 15.70
CA ALA A 26 -6.86 9.33 14.97
C ALA A 26 -8.01 9.96 15.77
N ALA A 27 -8.81 9.14 16.46
CA ALA A 27 -9.92 9.60 17.27
C ALA A 27 -9.42 10.38 18.50
N GLU A 28 -8.39 9.87 19.18
CA GLU A 28 -7.73 10.54 20.30
C GLU A 28 -7.14 11.89 19.88
N LYS A 29 -6.39 11.92 18.77
CA LYS A 29 -5.79 13.15 18.21
C LYS A 29 -6.82 14.23 17.87
N LEU A 30 -8.03 13.84 17.48
CA LEU A 30 -9.13 14.74 17.18
C LEU A 30 -10.00 15.07 18.38
N GLY A 31 -9.79 14.43 19.52
CA GLY A 31 -10.65 14.55 20.70
C GLY A 31 -12.08 14.06 20.46
N ILE A 32 -12.26 13.06 19.60
CA ILE A 32 -13.57 12.48 19.27
C ILE A 32 -13.65 11.01 19.67
N ASN A 33 -14.87 10.50 19.83
CA ASN A 33 -15.08 9.09 20.13
C ASN A 33 -14.70 8.21 18.91
N SER A 34 -14.02 7.08 19.15
CA SER A 34 -13.64 6.12 18.11
C SER A 34 -14.85 5.58 17.31
N ARG A 35 -16.03 5.49 17.95
CA ARG A 35 -17.30 5.17 17.28
C ARG A 35 -17.69 6.21 16.23
N THR A 36 -17.38 7.48 16.45
CA THR A 36 -17.59 8.55 15.47
C THR A 36 -16.71 8.36 14.24
N ILE A 37 -15.44 7.99 14.43
CA ILE A 37 -14.55 7.63 13.30
C ILE A 37 -15.10 6.43 12.53
N ARG A 38 -15.51 5.37 13.23
CA ARG A 38 -16.10 4.17 12.56
C ARG A 38 -17.34 4.51 11.73
N ARG A 39 -18.16 5.47 12.17
CA ARG A 39 -19.34 5.94 11.42
C ARG A 39 -18.97 6.68 10.13
N TYR A 40 -17.82 7.36 10.05
CA TYR A 40 -17.39 7.95 8.78
C TYR A 40 -17.15 6.88 7.70
N PHE A 41 -16.69 5.68 8.08
CA PHE A 41 -16.50 4.57 7.13
C PHE A 41 -17.81 3.91 6.65
N THR A 42 -18.98 4.33 7.15
CA THR A 42 -20.28 3.89 6.61
C THR A 42 -20.83 4.88 5.58
N ASP A 43 -20.17 6.02 5.38
CA ASP A 43 -20.56 7.07 4.43
C ASP A 43 -19.75 6.92 3.13
N PRO A 44 -20.40 6.61 1.98
CA PRO A 44 -19.72 6.46 0.70
C PRO A 44 -18.94 7.72 0.25
N GLU A 45 -19.47 8.93 0.50
CA GLU A 45 -18.81 10.18 0.10
C GLU A 45 -17.51 10.38 0.89
N PHE A 46 -17.51 10.00 2.17
CA PHE A 46 -16.30 10.01 2.98
C PHE A 46 -15.29 8.95 2.52
N LEU A 47 -15.75 7.73 2.21
CA LEU A 47 -14.88 6.66 1.73
C LEU A 47 -14.17 7.05 0.43
N GLU A 48 -14.89 7.66 -0.51
CA GLU A 48 -14.32 8.14 -1.76
C GLU A 48 -13.19 9.16 -1.51
N ARG A 49 -13.46 10.20 -0.69
CA ARG A 49 -12.46 11.21 -0.34
C ARG A 49 -11.26 10.64 0.43
N TYR A 50 -11.52 9.71 1.34
CA TYR A 50 -10.46 9.02 2.08
C TYR A 50 -9.59 8.15 1.16
N ASN A 51 -10.21 7.42 0.23
CA ASN A 51 -9.50 6.63 -0.77
C ASN A 51 -8.69 7.52 -1.71
N GLU A 52 -9.24 8.65 -2.17
CA GLU A 52 -8.52 9.61 -2.99
C GLU A 52 -7.29 10.19 -2.26
N ALA A 53 -7.45 10.58 -1.00
CA ALA A 53 -6.35 11.12 -0.20
C ALA A 53 -5.29 10.06 0.16
N THR A 54 -5.67 8.78 0.28
CA THR A 54 -4.73 7.68 0.53
C THR A 54 -3.97 7.25 -0.71
N LYS A 55 -4.53 7.40 -1.93
CA LYS A 55 -3.85 7.02 -3.19
C LYS A 55 -2.44 7.60 -3.28
N GLY A 56 -2.24 8.87 -2.94
CA GLY A 56 -0.93 9.51 -2.98
C GLY A 56 0.07 8.90 -1.98
N ILE A 57 -0.39 8.54 -0.79
CA ILE A 57 0.47 7.91 0.25
C ILE A 57 0.82 6.48 -0.12
N ILE A 58 -0.17 5.72 -0.62
CA ILE A 58 0.01 4.34 -1.05
C ILE A 58 0.96 4.28 -2.24
N SER A 59 0.85 5.20 -3.20
CA SER A 59 1.77 5.30 -4.35
C SER A 59 3.22 5.47 -3.88
N ASN A 60 3.49 6.47 -3.03
CA ASN A 60 4.83 6.71 -2.50
C ASN A 60 5.37 5.53 -1.68
N SER A 61 4.52 4.93 -0.83
CA SER A 61 4.90 3.75 -0.04
C SER A 61 5.23 2.55 -0.94
N THR A 62 4.44 2.35 -2.00
CA THR A 62 4.65 1.30 -2.99
C THR A 62 5.96 1.52 -3.75
N GLU A 63 6.24 2.76 -4.17
CA GLU A 63 7.51 3.12 -4.82
C GLU A 63 8.72 2.86 -3.91
N GLN A 64 8.61 3.19 -2.61
CA GLN A 64 9.67 2.90 -1.64
C GLN A 64 9.89 1.40 -1.45
N ILE A 65 8.81 0.61 -1.39
CA ILE A 65 8.89 -0.84 -1.34
C ILE A 65 9.54 -1.38 -2.62
N GLN A 66 9.12 -0.92 -3.80
CA GLN A 66 9.72 -1.34 -5.08
C GLN A 66 11.23 -1.02 -5.13
N LYS A 67 11.63 0.17 -4.65
CA LYS A 67 13.05 0.56 -4.55
C LYS A 67 13.85 -0.32 -3.59
N SER A 68 13.22 -0.83 -2.52
CA SER A 68 13.90 -1.70 -1.55
C SER A 68 14.04 -3.16 -2.01
N LEU A 69 13.26 -3.59 -3.02
CA LEU A 69 13.36 -4.94 -3.57
C LEU A 69 14.74 -5.24 -4.17
N SER A 70 15.31 -4.33 -4.96
CA SER A 70 16.59 -4.57 -5.63
C SER A 70 17.75 -4.79 -4.63
N PRO A 71 17.94 -3.94 -3.60
CA PRO A 71 18.89 -4.22 -2.53
C PRO A 71 18.62 -5.54 -1.79
N ALA A 72 17.35 -5.84 -1.47
CA ALA A 72 16.99 -7.07 -0.76
C ALA A 72 17.31 -8.35 -1.58
N ILE A 73 16.99 -8.34 -2.88
CA ILE A 73 17.33 -9.43 -3.81
C ILE A 73 18.85 -9.61 -3.90
N THR A 74 19.61 -8.51 -3.95
CA THR A 74 21.07 -8.55 -3.97
C THR A 74 21.63 -9.23 -2.72
N THR A 75 21.11 -8.88 -1.54
CA THR A 75 21.49 -9.50 -0.27
C THR A 75 21.16 -11.00 -0.24
N LEU A 76 19.94 -11.39 -0.67
CA LEU A 76 19.56 -12.80 -0.72
C LEU A 76 20.45 -13.59 -1.69
N LYS A 77 20.80 -13.00 -2.84
CA LYS A 77 21.73 -13.61 -3.80
C LYS A 77 23.11 -13.85 -3.18
N ALA A 78 23.65 -12.85 -2.48
CA ALA A 78 24.92 -12.98 -1.78
C ALA A 78 24.89 -14.12 -0.74
N ILE A 79 23.80 -14.27 0.01
CA ILE A 79 23.63 -15.39 0.96
C ILE A 79 23.61 -16.75 0.24
N VAL A 80 22.98 -16.84 -0.93
CA VAL A 80 22.95 -18.10 -1.71
C VAL A 80 24.35 -18.49 -2.21
N GLU A 81 25.12 -17.51 -2.65
CA GLU A 81 26.46 -17.66 -3.23
C GLU A 81 27.57 -17.82 -2.17
N ASP A 82 27.29 -17.48 -0.91
CA ASP A 82 28.23 -17.64 0.21
C ASP A 82 28.36 -19.13 0.60
N GLU A 83 29.53 -19.72 0.33
CA GLU A 83 29.83 -21.11 0.67
C GLU A 83 30.07 -21.34 2.17
N ASP A 84 30.46 -20.29 2.90
CA ASP A 84 30.70 -20.32 4.35
C ASP A 84 29.42 -20.09 5.15
N ALA A 85 28.36 -19.58 4.52
CA ALA A 85 27.06 -19.42 5.14
C ALA A 85 26.42 -20.76 5.52
N ASN A 86 25.71 -20.76 6.66
CA ASN A 86 24.94 -21.93 7.11
C ASN A 86 23.97 -22.39 6.00
N ILE A 87 23.99 -23.70 5.70
CA ILE A 87 23.13 -24.37 4.71
C ILE A 87 21.65 -23.96 4.84
N HIS A 88 21.12 -23.84 6.06
CA HIS A 88 19.73 -23.43 6.27
C HIS A 88 19.46 -22.00 5.80
N ALA A 89 20.40 -21.07 6.02
CA ALA A 89 20.29 -19.70 5.56
C ALA A 89 20.33 -19.63 4.03
N ARG A 90 21.22 -20.40 3.40
CA ARG A 90 21.32 -20.52 1.93
C ARG A 90 20.04 -21.06 1.31
N VAL A 91 19.50 -22.16 1.86
CA VAL A 91 18.24 -22.76 1.38
C VAL A 91 17.06 -21.80 1.58
N SER A 92 17.00 -21.10 2.72
CA SER A 92 15.95 -20.11 2.97
C SER A 92 16.01 -18.95 1.98
N ALA A 93 17.20 -18.40 1.73
CA ALA A 93 17.40 -17.31 0.78
C ALA A 93 17.06 -17.73 -0.66
N ALA A 94 17.50 -18.92 -1.08
CA ALA A 94 17.18 -19.47 -2.39
C ALA A 94 15.66 -19.66 -2.57
N ARG A 95 14.97 -20.21 -1.56
CA ARG A 95 13.51 -20.36 -1.59
C ARG A 95 12.82 -19.00 -1.73
N SER A 96 13.23 -18.00 -0.96
CA SER A 96 12.68 -16.65 -1.06
C SER A 96 12.88 -16.06 -2.45
N LEU A 97 14.08 -16.18 -3.05
CA LEU A 97 14.33 -15.70 -4.41
C LEU A 97 13.44 -16.38 -5.45
N LEU A 98 13.25 -17.70 -5.37
CA LEU A 98 12.37 -18.44 -6.28
C LEU A 98 10.92 -17.99 -6.14
N GLU A 99 10.42 -17.86 -4.90
CA GLU A 99 9.05 -17.43 -4.63
C GLU A 99 8.79 -16.00 -5.12
N TYR A 100 9.68 -15.06 -4.83
CA TYR A 100 9.54 -13.68 -5.33
C TYR A 100 9.71 -13.58 -6.84
N GLY A 101 10.61 -14.36 -7.44
CA GLY A 101 10.79 -14.40 -8.89
C GLY A 101 9.52 -14.83 -9.64
N ILE A 102 8.84 -15.86 -9.14
CA ILE A 102 7.55 -16.32 -9.69
C ILE A 102 6.49 -15.22 -9.54
N ARG A 103 6.29 -14.70 -8.31
CA ARG A 103 5.26 -13.68 -8.04
C ARG A 103 5.46 -12.40 -8.86
N LEU A 104 6.69 -11.91 -9.00
CA LEU A 104 6.97 -10.71 -9.79
C LEU A 104 6.71 -10.94 -11.28
N THR A 105 6.99 -12.14 -11.78
CA THR A 105 6.67 -12.51 -13.16
C THR A 105 5.16 -12.51 -13.40
N GLU A 106 4.39 -13.10 -12.49
CA GLU A 106 2.92 -13.12 -12.55
C GLU A 106 2.33 -11.70 -12.51
N ILE A 107 2.81 -10.85 -11.60
CA ILE A 107 2.36 -9.45 -11.48
C ILE A 107 2.63 -8.68 -12.78
N ASN A 108 3.82 -8.84 -13.36
CA ASN A 108 4.19 -8.17 -14.61
C ASN A 108 3.34 -8.66 -15.79
N ASP A 109 3.08 -9.97 -15.90
CA ASP A 109 2.22 -10.52 -16.96
C ASP A 109 0.78 -10.02 -16.84
N ILE A 110 0.21 -10.03 -15.63
CA ILE A 110 -1.14 -9.52 -15.37
C ILE A 110 -1.21 -8.03 -15.71
N GLY A 111 -0.23 -7.23 -15.28
CA GLY A 111 -0.16 -5.80 -15.59
C GLY A 111 -0.14 -5.55 -17.10
N ALA A 112 0.77 -6.20 -17.82
CA ALA A 112 0.86 -6.06 -19.28
C ALA A 112 -0.41 -6.50 -20.02
N ARG A 113 -1.16 -7.47 -19.47
CA ARG A 113 -2.45 -7.90 -20.02
C ARG A 113 -3.57 -6.88 -19.73
N LEU A 114 -3.55 -6.24 -18.56
CA LEU A 114 -4.49 -5.17 -18.23
C LEU A 114 -4.25 -3.95 -19.12
N ASP A 115 -2.99 -3.52 -19.27
CA ASP A 115 -2.64 -2.37 -20.14
C ASP A 115 -3.19 -2.56 -21.56
N LYS A 116 -3.01 -3.77 -22.13
CA LYS A 116 -3.56 -4.13 -23.45
C LYS A 116 -5.09 -4.09 -23.52
N LEU A 117 -5.77 -4.48 -22.44
CA LEU A 117 -7.23 -4.42 -22.38
C LEU A 117 -7.72 -2.97 -22.26
N GLU A 118 -7.03 -2.15 -21.46
CA GLU A 118 -7.34 -0.73 -21.28
C GLU A 118 -7.13 0.05 -22.59
N GLU A 119 -6.06 -0.24 -23.33
CA GLU A 119 -5.81 0.30 -24.67
C GLU A 119 -6.94 -0.08 -25.64
N ALA A 120 -7.31 -1.37 -25.70
CA ALA A 120 -8.36 -1.85 -26.61
C ALA A 120 -9.75 -1.23 -26.33
N ILE A 121 -10.06 -0.95 -25.06
CA ILE A 121 -11.33 -0.33 -24.66
C ILE A 121 -11.30 1.19 -24.91
N SER A 122 -10.14 1.83 -24.87
CA SER A 122 -9.99 3.27 -25.08
C SER A 122 -10.02 3.69 -26.56
N GLU A 123 -9.88 2.73 -27.47
CA GLU A 123 -9.95 2.92 -28.93
C GLU A 123 -11.38 2.76 -29.51
N GLU A 124 -12.38 2.41 -28.69
CA GLU A 124 -13.83 2.40 -29.02
C GLU A 124 -14.57 3.65 -28.52
#